data_AF-A0A2W4C2W7-F1
#
_entry.id   AF-A0A2W4C2W7-F1
#
_cell.length_a   1.000
_cell.length_b   1.000
_cell.length_c   1.000
_cell.angle_alpha   90.00
_cell.angle_beta   90.00
_cell.angle_gamma   90.00
#
_symmetry.space_group_name_H-M   'P 1'
#
loop_
_entity.id
_entity.type
_entity.pdbx_description
1 polymer ?
#
loop_
_entity_poly.entity_id
_entity_poly.type
_entity_poly.pdbx_seq_one_letter_code
_entity_poly.pdbx_strand_id
1 'polypeptide(L)'
;MTTFQIFDNAAQFPSADFIRKKAGGPAPVFIYQPYIAEGDRDGLHEQALPFNIAFNTGAETREYELFRALHAHHRQAVPDIDIFWGLVSSKFELKAASTFSSLLHEADSARADGADCYAYNPMIGLAAIYSNVWEQALMGGHPGMQTIFQHLAARGVPVAAPQSNAAFFFCNYICGNERFWSGYFQFCEHILGDLEDQARQGTDAGQAYSGSASYGRDSNAKMRPFVIERLLGTYLVEASDLGLKLAFHQPTLDDFEWKFGTRLGGLLHHLLGLKDEFLATNDAAALDAWQKARRPLILKPHLIWQMDDPPGWMPRGTAR
;
A
#
# COMPACT_ATOMS: atom_id res chain seq x y z
N MET A 1 8.25 30.42 4.95
CA MET A 1 7.67 30.08 6.27
C MET A 1 8.69 29.28 7.02
N THR A 2 9.05 29.68 8.24
CA THR A 2 9.98 28.93 9.07
C THR A 2 9.31 27.66 9.61
N THR A 3 10.08 26.58 9.72
CA THR A 3 9.67 25.23 10.17
C THR A 3 8.91 25.24 11.52
N PHE A 4 9.17 26.27 12.35
CA PHE A 4 8.52 26.51 13.64
C PHE A 4 7.03 26.89 13.58
N GLN A 5 6.46 27.19 12.39
CA GLN A 5 5.03 27.44 12.22
C GLN A 5 4.24 26.22 11.71
N ILE A 6 4.92 25.13 11.35
CA ILE A 6 4.31 23.92 10.78
C ILE A 6 3.91 22.94 11.89
N PHE A 7 4.67 22.94 12.99
CA PHE A 7 4.49 22.05 14.14
C PHE A 7 4.57 22.88 15.42
N ASP A 8 3.66 22.67 16.37
CA ASP A 8 3.89 23.16 17.73
C ASP A 8 5.14 22.49 18.27
N ASN A 9 6.06 23.25 18.86
CA ASN A 9 7.33 22.72 19.38
C ASN A 9 7.03 21.59 20.40
N ALA A 10 7.35 20.35 20.00
CA ALA A 10 7.08 19.03 20.64
C ALA A 10 5.99 18.16 19.98
N ALA A 11 5.27 18.62 18.96
CA ALA A 11 4.16 17.88 18.38
C ALA A 11 4.58 16.91 17.25
N GLN A 12 4.23 15.64 17.41
CA GLN A 12 4.37 14.57 16.42
C GLN A 12 3.50 14.79 15.16
N PHE A 13 2.56 15.73 15.20
CA PHE A 13 1.53 15.96 14.18
C PHE A 13 1.47 17.45 13.78
N PRO A 14 1.03 17.79 12.55
CA PRO A 14 0.88 19.18 12.12
C PRO A 14 -0.21 19.92 12.90
N SER A 15 -0.02 21.22 13.14
CA SER A 15 -1.00 22.04 13.88
C SER A 15 -2.31 22.22 13.09
N ALA A 16 -3.41 22.46 13.79
CA ALA A 16 -4.71 22.73 13.16
C ALA A 16 -4.64 23.94 12.21
N ASP A 17 -3.96 25.01 12.62
CA ASP A 17 -3.77 26.22 11.79
C ASP A 17 -3.02 25.91 10.49
N PHE A 18 -1.96 25.09 10.56
CA PHE A 18 -1.23 24.65 9.38
C PHE A 18 -2.14 23.86 8.44
N ILE A 19 -2.89 22.88 8.98
CA ILE A 19 -3.80 22.06 8.17
C ILE A 19 -4.86 22.93 7.49
N ARG A 20 -5.52 23.82 8.22
CA ARG A 20 -6.54 24.74 7.68
C ARG A 20 -5.96 25.60 6.56
N LYS A 21 -4.78 26.17 6.77
CA LYS A 21 -4.11 27.01 5.79
C LYS A 21 -3.77 26.26 4.51
N LYS A 22 -3.22 25.05 4.64
CA LYS A 22 -2.86 24.22 3.48
C LYS A 22 -4.09 23.71 2.75
N ALA A 23 -5.14 23.30 3.47
CA ALA A 23 -6.40 22.85 2.88
C ALA A 23 -7.13 23.96 2.10
N GLY A 24 -7.00 25.22 2.51
CA GLY A 24 -7.51 26.37 1.75
C GLY A 24 -6.56 26.88 0.65
N GLY A 25 -5.42 26.23 0.44
CA GLY A 25 -4.41 26.60 -0.53
C GLY A 25 -4.60 25.96 -1.91
N PRO A 26 -3.72 26.28 -2.88
CA PRO A 26 -3.82 25.78 -4.26
C PRO A 26 -3.51 24.29 -4.42
N ALA A 27 -2.89 23.65 -3.43
CA ALA A 27 -2.52 22.22 -3.45
C ALA A 27 -2.86 21.56 -2.09
N PRO A 28 -4.15 21.23 -1.86
CA PRO A 28 -4.64 20.80 -0.55
C PRO A 28 -4.41 19.31 -0.25
N VAL A 29 -3.53 18.63 -1.00
CA VAL A 29 -3.13 17.24 -0.72
C VAL A 29 -1.97 17.18 0.28
N PHE A 30 -2.11 16.29 1.27
CA PHE A 30 -1.15 16.08 2.35
C PHE A 30 -0.49 14.71 2.19
N ILE A 31 0.79 14.65 1.86
CA ILE A 31 1.53 13.38 1.80
C ILE A 31 2.60 13.39 2.88
N TYR A 32 2.46 12.48 3.85
CA TYR A 32 3.39 12.32 4.96
C TYR A 32 4.52 11.35 4.59
N GLN A 33 5.72 11.62 5.12
CA GLN A 33 6.79 10.63 5.18
C GLN A 33 7.26 10.44 6.63
N PRO A 34 7.34 9.19 7.11
CA PRO A 34 7.74 8.90 8.48
C PRO A 34 9.25 9.03 8.70
N TYR A 35 9.65 9.48 9.89
CA TYR A 35 11.02 9.48 10.38
C TYR A 35 11.07 9.12 11.87
N ILE A 36 12.19 8.57 12.36
CA ILE A 36 12.32 8.15 13.77
C ILE A 36 13.27 9.10 14.51
N ALA A 37 14.50 9.28 14.00
CA ALA A 37 15.46 10.20 14.57
C ALA A 37 15.46 11.53 13.81
N GLU A 38 15.75 12.64 14.47
CA GLU A 38 15.85 13.96 13.80
C GLU A 38 16.86 13.95 12.64
N GLY A 39 17.94 13.15 12.74
CA GLY A 39 18.90 12.98 11.64
C GLY A 39 18.33 12.29 10.39
N ASP A 40 17.23 11.54 10.51
CA ASP A 40 16.56 10.91 9.36
C ASP A 40 15.72 11.92 8.57
N ARG A 41 15.37 13.05 9.18
CA ARG A 41 14.47 14.06 8.63
C ARG A 41 15.03 14.70 7.36
N ASP A 42 16.35 14.87 7.29
CA ASP A 42 17.04 15.43 6.12
C ASP A 42 16.96 14.51 4.89
N GLY A 43 16.64 13.22 5.09
CA GLY A 43 16.45 12.25 4.01
C GLY A 43 15.05 12.25 3.40
N LEU A 44 14.12 13.06 3.94
CA LEU A 44 12.75 13.17 3.44
C LEU A 44 12.67 14.07 2.21
N HIS A 45 11.66 13.86 1.37
CA HIS A 45 11.40 14.73 0.23
C HIS A 45 10.91 16.10 0.69
N GLU A 46 11.36 17.19 0.05
CA GLU A 46 11.08 18.57 0.50
C GLU A 46 9.57 18.94 0.48
N GLN A 47 8.79 18.29 -0.38
CA GLN A 47 7.34 18.47 -0.48
C GLN A 47 6.55 17.56 0.49
N ALA A 48 7.21 16.60 1.13
CA ALA A 48 6.58 15.71 2.09
C ALA A 48 6.36 16.43 3.43
N LEU A 49 5.28 16.08 4.11
CA LEU A 49 5.08 16.46 5.50
C LEU A 49 5.85 15.48 6.39
N PRO A 50 6.82 15.94 7.18
CA PRO A 50 7.58 15.05 8.03
C PRO A 50 6.69 14.54 9.17
N PHE A 51 6.66 13.24 9.40
CA PHE A 51 5.89 12.62 10.48
C PHE A 51 6.79 11.85 11.46
N ASN A 52 6.91 12.31 12.70
CA ASN A 52 7.75 11.66 13.70
C ASN A 52 7.04 10.43 14.25
N ILE A 53 7.59 9.25 13.98
CA ILE A 53 7.00 7.96 14.37
C ILE A 53 7.78 7.27 15.50
N ALA A 54 8.59 8.00 16.26
CA ALA A 54 9.36 7.45 17.39
C ALA A 54 8.48 6.82 18.49
N PHE A 55 7.17 7.13 18.50
CA PHE A 55 6.19 6.48 19.39
C PHE A 55 5.77 5.08 18.92
N ASN A 56 6.00 4.73 17.66
CA ASN A 56 5.54 3.48 17.05
C ASN A 56 6.70 2.50 16.82
N THR A 57 7.20 1.92 17.90
CA THR A 57 8.37 1.01 17.89
C THR A 57 8.02 -0.48 17.91
N GLY A 58 6.73 -0.83 18.08
CA GLY A 58 6.26 -2.21 18.11
C GLY A 58 6.28 -2.91 16.74
N ALA A 59 6.64 -4.20 16.72
CA ALA A 59 6.72 -4.98 15.48
C ALA A 59 5.32 -5.35 14.93
N GLU A 60 4.31 -5.33 15.79
CA GLU A 60 2.89 -5.60 15.51
C GLU A 60 2.09 -4.33 15.14
N THR A 61 2.59 -3.14 15.50
CA THR A 61 1.90 -1.86 15.31
C THR A 61 2.34 -1.09 14.06
N ARG A 62 3.02 -1.75 13.10
CA ARG A 62 3.76 -1.18 11.93
C ARG A 62 3.09 0.01 11.20
N GLU A 63 2.84 -0.07 9.89
CA GLU A 63 2.37 1.13 9.15
C GLU A 63 0.91 1.44 9.48
N TYR A 64 0.09 0.44 9.82
CA TYR A 64 -1.35 0.60 10.05
C TYR A 64 -1.68 1.58 11.18
N GLU A 65 -0.99 1.51 12.32
CA GLU A 65 -1.26 2.42 13.45
C GLU A 65 -0.83 3.86 13.14
N LEU A 66 0.14 4.06 12.23
CA LEU A 66 0.51 5.39 11.75
C LEU A 66 -0.64 6.05 10.99
N PHE A 67 -1.30 5.31 10.10
CA PHE A 67 -2.50 5.78 9.40
C PHE A 67 -3.63 6.08 10.38
N ARG A 68 -3.87 5.21 11.37
CA ARG A 68 -4.91 5.45 12.40
C ARG A 68 -4.64 6.69 13.24
N ALA A 69 -3.39 6.91 13.64
CA ALA A 69 -3.01 8.06 14.43
C ALA A 69 -3.19 9.38 13.65
N LEU A 70 -2.79 9.41 12.37
CA LEU A 70 -3.03 10.54 11.48
C LEU A 70 -4.53 10.79 11.26
N HIS A 71 -5.31 9.74 11.04
CA HIS A 71 -6.76 9.85 10.87
C HIS A 71 -7.45 10.45 12.11
N ALA A 72 -7.13 9.92 13.29
CA ALA A 72 -7.65 10.42 14.55
C ALA A 72 -7.26 11.89 14.78
N HIS A 73 -6.00 12.24 14.51
CA HIS A 73 -5.51 13.62 14.63
C HIS A 73 -6.29 14.56 13.71
N HIS A 74 -6.46 14.21 12.44
CA HIS A 74 -7.16 15.05 11.48
C HIS A 74 -8.62 15.29 11.85
N ARG A 75 -9.33 14.24 12.29
CA ARG A 75 -10.71 14.36 12.77
C ARG A 75 -10.85 15.23 14.02
N GLN A 76 -9.82 15.29 14.86
CA GLN A 76 -9.84 16.11 16.08
C GLN A 76 -9.42 17.56 15.81
N ALA A 77 -8.37 17.77 15.02
CA ALA A 77 -7.78 19.08 14.76
C ALA A 77 -8.64 19.93 13.82
N VAL A 78 -9.26 19.31 12.81
CA VAL A 78 -10.05 19.99 11.77
C VAL A 78 -11.33 19.21 11.40
N PRO A 79 -12.26 18.98 12.34
CA PRO A 79 -13.45 18.16 12.13
C PRO A 79 -14.39 18.66 11.02
N ASP A 80 -14.26 19.92 10.64
CA ASP A 80 -15.06 20.63 9.64
C ASP A 80 -14.42 20.66 8.24
N ILE A 81 -13.23 20.08 8.06
CA ILE A 81 -12.52 20.07 6.78
C ILE A 81 -12.27 18.64 6.35
N ASP A 82 -12.80 18.28 5.18
CA ASP A 82 -12.44 17.03 4.52
C ASP A 82 -11.09 17.21 3.81
N ILE A 83 -10.08 16.50 4.31
CA ILE A 83 -8.71 16.59 3.83
C ILE A 83 -8.36 15.36 3.00
N PHE A 84 -7.63 15.57 1.91
CA PHE A 84 -7.12 14.48 1.09
C PHE A 84 -5.67 14.19 1.48
N TRP A 85 -5.42 13.06 2.12
CA TRP A 85 -4.12 12.78 2.72
C TRP A 85 -3.67 11.33 2.60
N GLY A 86 -2.36 11.12 2.65
CA GLY A 86 -1.71 9.83 2.55
C GLY A 86 -0.37 9.78 3.27
N LEU A 87 0.19 8.57 3.43
CA LEU A 87 1.52 8.35 3.98
C LEU A 87 2.29 7.41 3.05
N VAL A 88 3.53 7.79 2.72
CA VAL A 88 4.43 6.96 1.91
C VAL A 88 5.78 6.82 2.60
N SER A 89 6.51 5.76 2.27
CA SER A 89 7.85 5.54 2.83
C SER A 89 8.80 6.68 2.49
N SER A 90 9.76 6.98 3.36
CA SER A 90 10.94 7.81 3.03
C SER A 90 11.74 7.23 1.84
N LYS A 91 11.55 5.95 1.53
CA LYS A 91 12.13 5.25 0.38
C LYS A 91 11.20 5.21 -0.83
N PHE A 92 10.15 6.02 -0.89
CA PHE A 92 9.15 6.01 -1.97
C PHE A 92 9.82 5.95 -3.35
N GLU A 93 10.69 6.90 -3.68
CA GLU A 93 11.34 7.00 -5.00
C GLU A 93 12.39 5.91 -5.27
N LEU A 94 12.77 5.11 -4.26
CA LEU A 94 13.56 3.90 -4.48
C LEU A 94 12.69 2.75 -4.98
N LYS A 95 11.44 2.70 -4.53
CA LYS A 95 10.50 1.60 -4.80
C LYS A 95 9.58 1.93 -5.98
N ALA A 96 9.24 3.19 -6.15
CA ALA A 96 8.33 3.68 -7.18
C ALA A 96 9.06 3.86 -8.51
N ALA A 97 8.32 3.74 -9.61
CA ALA A 97 8.81 4.16 -10.93
C ALA A 97 8.61 5.67 -11.18
N SER A 98 7.99 6.37 -10.21
CA SER A 98 7.59 7.77 -10.30
C SER A 98 8.28 8.60 -9.21
N THR A 99 8.45 9.89 -9.47
CA THR A 99 8.94 10.84 -8.47
C THR A 99 7.86 11.16 -7.44
N PHE A 100 8.27 11.65 -6.27
CA PHE A 100 7.32 12.12 -5.24
C PHE A 100 6.46 13.27 -5.76
N SER A 101 7.03 14.15 -6.59
CA SER A 101 6.29 15.26 -7.22
C SER A 101 5.20 14.74 -8.17
N SER A 102 5.47 13.67 -8.93
CA SER A 102 4.46 13.01 -9.78
C SER A 102 3.31 12.45 -8.94
N LEU A 103 3.65 11.72 -7.87
CA LEU A 103 2.66 11.19 -6.92
C LEU A 103 1.74 12.30 -6.38
N LEU A 104 2.32 13.41 -5.94
CA LEU A 104 1.57 14.54 -5.41
C LEU A 104 0.66 15.17 -6.47
N HIS A 105 1.15 15.33 -7.70
CA HIS A 105 0.38 15.88 -8.81
C HIS A 105 -0.79 14.97 -9.19
N GLU A 106 -0.55 13.67 -9.34
CA GLU A 106 -1.58 12.69 -9.69
C GLU A 106 -2.65 12.60 -8.59
N ALA A 107 -2.25 12.64 -7.31
CA ALA A 107 -3.18 12.66 -6.19
C ALA A 107 -4.05 13.93 -6.16
N ASP A 108 -3.46 15.09 -6.44
CA ASP A 108 -4.22 16.36 -6.49
C ASP A 108 -5.17 16.41 -7.69
N SER A 109 -4.75 15.91 -8.86
CA SER A 109 -5.62 15.78 -10.02
C SER A 109 -6.80 14.85 -9.72
N ALA A 110 -6.55 13.66 -9.16
CA ALA A 110 -7.60 12.71 -8.81
C ALA A 110 -8.61 13.33 -7.82
N ARG A 111 -8.13 14.02 -6.79
CA ARG A 111 -8.97 14.75 -5.84
C ARG A 111 -9.80 15.84 -6.54
N ALA A 112 -9.20 16.63 -7.43
CA ALA A 112 -9.89 17.67 -8.19
C ALA A 112 -10.99 17.11 -9.11
N ASP A 113 -10.77 15.91 -9.66
CA ASP A 113 -11.75 15.14 -10.44
C ASP A 113 -12.83 14.45 -9.57
N GLY A 114 -12.76 14.66 -8.25
CA GLY A 114 -13.74 14.18 -7.28
C GLY A 114 -13.53 12.73 -6.84
N ALA A 115 -12.30 12.20 -6.94
CA ALA A 115 -11.96 10.91 -6.36
C ALA A 115 -12.01 10.96 -4.82
N ASP A 116 -12.52 9.89 -4.20
CA ASP A 116 -12.43 9.65 -2.76
C ASP A 116 -11.04 9.13 -2.36
N CYS A 117 -10.33 8.50 -3.30
CA CYS A 117 -9.02 7.91 -3.09
C CYS A 117 -8.19 7.90 -4.37
N TYR A 118 -6.88 8.13 -4.22
CA TYR A 118 -5.85 7.88 -5.20
C TYR A 118 -4.85 6.87 -4.62
N ALA A 119 -4.62 5.76 -5.34
CA ALA A 119 -3.74 4.69 -4.90
C ALA A 119 -2.58 4.45 -5.90
N TYR A 120 -1.38 4.27 -5.37
CA TYR A 120 -0.16 4.02 -6.14
C TYR A 120 0.42 2.65 -5.77
N ASN A 121 0.50 1.71 -6.72
CA ASN A 121 1.15 0.44 -6.49
C ASN A 121 2.60 0.49 -7.00
N PRO A 122 3.63 0.52 -6.13
CA PRO A 122 5.01 0.44 -6.58
C PRO A 122 5.39 -0.99 -7.00
N MET A 123 4.64 -2.02 -6.62
CA MET A 123 5.00 -3.43 -6.79
C MET A 123 4.49 -4.01 -8.12
N ILE A 124 4.80 -3.33 -9.22
CA ILE A 124 4.25 -3.61 -10.55
C ILE A 124 4.76 -4.93 -11.14
N GLY A 125 5.96 -5.39 -10.74
CA GLY A 125 6.49 -6.68 -11.18
C GLY A 125 5.77 -7.85 -10.52
N LEU A 126 5.56 -7.76 -9.20
CA LEU A 126 4.76 -8.69 -8.42
C LEU A 126 3.31 -8.74 -8.95
N ALA A 127 2.72 -7.57 -9.22
CA ALA A 127 1.39 -7.49 -9.81
C ALA A 127 1.33 -8.19 -11.17
N ALA A 128 2.38 -8.13 -11.99
CA ALA A 128 2.40 -8.84 -13.28
C ALA A 128 2.46 -10.37 -13.14
N ILE A 129 3.18 -10.91 -12.14
CA ILE A 129 3.46 -12.35 -12.04
C ILE A 129 2.61 -13.12 -11.04
N TYR A 130 1.88 -12.47 -10.15
CA TYR A 130 0.95 -13.13 -9.23
C TYR A 130 -0.50 -12.84 -9.61
N SER A 131 -1.35 -13.84 -9.43
CA SER A 131 -2.79 -13.76 -9.63
C SER A 131 -3.36 -12.71 -8.68
N ASN A 132 -2.99 -12.79 -7.41
CA ASN A 132 -3.40 -11.89 -6.35
C ASN A 132 -2.37 -11.88 -5.21
N VAL A 133 -2.56 -10.96 -4.26
CA VAL A 133 -1.66 -10.80 -3.09
C VAL A 133 -1.65 -12.03 -2.16
N TRP A 134 -2.70 -12.86 -2.21
CA TRP A 134 -2.82 -14.07 -1.41
C TRP A 134 -1.98 -15.22 -1.98
N GLU A 135 -1.98 -15.43 -3.29
CA GLU A 135 -1.11 -16.38 -3.98
C GLU A 135 0.37 -16.06 -3.70
N GLN A 136 0.74 -14.77 -3.77
CA GLN A 136 2.09 -14.33 -3.42
C GLN A 136 2.44 -14.73 -1.98
N ALA A 137 1.51 -14.59 -1.04
CA ALA A 137 1.73 -14.91 0.37
C ALA A 137 1.97 -16.41 0.61
N LEU A 138 1.19 -17.25 -0.07
CA LEU A 138 1.33 -18.70 -0.03
C LEU A 138 2.67 -19.15 -0.62
N MET A 139 3.10 -18.53 -1.73
CA MET A 139 4.38 -18.82 -2.36
C MET A 139 5.57 -18.18 -1.64
N GLY A 140 5.34 -17.09 -0.90
CA GLY A 140 6.33 -16.31 -0.17
C GLY A 140 6.81 -16.95 1.13
N GLY A 141 6.15 -18.04 1.57
CA GLY A 141 6.60 -18.83 2.72
C GLY A 141 6.08 -18.36 4.07
N HIS A 142 4.97 -17.61 4.13
CA HIS A 142 4.32 -17.26 5.39
C HIS A 142 3.62 -18.48 6.03
N PRO A 143 4.14 -19.06 7.13
CA PRO A 143 3.55 -20.25 7.72
C PRO A 143 2.17 -19.93 8.30
N GLY A 144 1.14 -20.67 7.90
CA GLY A 144 -0.24 -20.46 8.40
C GLY A 144 -1.09 -19.47 7.60
N MET A 145 -0.53 -18.77 6.60
CA MET A 145 -1.33 -17.87 5.74
C MET A 145 -2.46 -18.61 5.01
N GLN A 146 -2.26 -19.88 4.64
CA GLN A 146 -3.30 -20.71 4.04
C GLN A 146 -4.51 -20.89 4.97
N THR A 147 -4.28 -21.07 6.27
CA THR A 147 -5.34 -21.24 7.26
C THR A 147 -6.14 -19.96 7.43
N ILE A 148 -5.46 -18.81 7.48
CA ILE A 148 -6.11 -17.49 7.54
C ILE A 148 -6.92 -17.26 6.25
N PHE A 149 -6.33 -17.53 5.09
CA PHE A 149 -7.00 -17.43 3.80
C PHE A 149 -8.29 -18.25 3.75
N GLN A 150 -8.25 -19.52 4.20
CA GLN A 150 -9.42 -20.40 4.21
C GLN A 150 -10.52 -19.87 5.14
N HIS A 151 -10.14 -19.35 6.30
CA HIS A 151 -11.07 -18.71 7.24
C HIS A 151 -11.75 -17.50 6.61
N LEU A 152 -10.97 -16.57 6.03
CA LEU A 152 -11.51 -15.37 5.38
C LEU A 152 -12.38 -15.71 4.17
N ALA A 153 -11.99 -16.70 3.35
CA ALA A 153 -12.79 -17.18 2.22
C ALA A 153 -14.16 -17.73 2.69
N ALA A 154 -14.19 -18.50 3.78
CA ALA A 154 -15.43 -19.04 4.35
C ALA A 154 -16.37 -17.93 4.88
N ARG A 155 -15.83 -16.73 5.16
CA ARG A 155 -16.57 -15.54 5.56
C ARG A 155 -17.00 -14.65 4.39
N GLY A 156 -16.70 -15.07 3.16
CA GLY A 156 -17.06 -14.34 1.94
C GLY A 156 -16.04 -13.29 1.50
N VAL A 157 -14.87 -13.20 2.14
CA VAL A 157 -13.81 -12.30 1.69
C VAL A 157 -13.23 -12.84 0.36
N PRO A 158 -13.14 -12.03 -0.72
CA PRO A 158 -12.79 -12.50 -2.07
C PRO A 158 -11.27 -12.72 -2.23
N VAL A 159 -10.70 -13.62 -1.42
CA VAL A 159 -9.26 -13.85 -1.34
C VAL A 159 -8.69 -14.65 -2.53
N ALA A 160 -9.52 -15.41 -3.26
CA ALA A 160 -9.06 -16.28 -4.36
C ALA A 160 -9.08 -15.63 -5.74
N ALA A 161 -9.79 -14.50 -5.91
CA ALA A 161 -9.99 -13.89 -7.22
C ALA A 161 -8.69 -13.28 -7.75
N PRO A 162 -8.40 -13.34 -9.06
CA PRO A 162 -7.30 -12.58 -9.65
C PRO A 162 -7.54 -11.08 -9.48
N GLN A 163 -6.46 -10.33 -9.30
CA GLN A 163 -6.47 -8.89 -9.04
C GLN A 163 -5.74 -8.17 -10.18
N SER A 164 -6.31 -7.05 -10.64
CA SER A 164 -5.64 -6.12 -11.55
C SER A 164 -4.64 -5.27 -10.76
N ASN A 165 -3.88 -4.41 -11.45
CA ASN A 165 -3.00 -3.46 -10.78
C ASN A 165 -3.75 -2.51 -9.81
N ALA A 166 -5.05 -2.29 -10.02
CA ALA A 166 -5.89 -1.45 -9.17
C ALA A 166 -6.35 -2.13 -7.86
N ALA A 167 -6.04 -3.43 -7.67
CA ALA A 167 -6.39 -4.17 -6.46
C ALA A 167 -5.19 -4.97 -5.89
N PHE A 168 -4.01 -4.90 -6.50
CA PHE A 168 -2.83 -5.63 -6.07
C PHE A 168 -1.87 -4.72 -5.30
N PHE A 169 -1.94 -4.73 -3.97
CA PHE A 169 -1.14 -3.85 -3.12
C PHE A 169 -0.42 -4.61 -2.00
N PHE A 170 0.84 -4.24 -1.75
CA PHE A 170 1.63 -4.68 -0.58
C PHE A 170 2.08 -3.51 0.30
N CYS A 171 1.63 -2.31 -0.01
CA CYS A 171 1.91 -1.11 0.78
C CYS A 171 0.75 -0.13 0.61
N ASN A 172 0.58 0.72 1.63
CA ASN A 172 -0.53 1.67 1.69
C ASN A 172 -0.13 3.03 1.09
N TYR A 173 0.40 3.07 -0.12
CA TYR A 173 0.73 4.32 -0.81
C TYR A 173 -0.53 4.93 -1.41
N ILE A 174 -1.35 5.48 -0.51
CA ILE A 174 -2.70 5.95 -0.81
C ILE A 174 -2.88 7.33 -0.25
N CYS A 175 -3.54 8.18 -1.02
CA CYS A 175 -4.16 9.41 -0.54
C CYS A 175 -5.67 9.25 -0.59
N GLY A 176 -6.36 9.55 0.50
CA GLY A 176 -7.82 9.44 0.58
C GLY A 176 -8.45 10.55 1.42
N ASN A 177 -9.75 10.75 1.21
CA ASN A 177 -10.57 11.63 2.02
C ASN A 177 -11.12 10.92 3.27
N GLU A 178 -11.90 11.62 4.09
CA GLU A 178 -12.50 11.06 5.31
C GLU A 178 -13.38 9.84 5.02
N ARG A 179 -14.15 9.87 3.91
CA ARG A 179 -15.02 8.75 3.51
C ARG A 179 -14.21 7.50 3.23
N PHE A 180 -13.12 7.62 2.47
CA PHE A 180 -12.22 6.50 2.20
C PHE A 180 -11.57 5.94 3.46
N TRP A 181 -10.95 6.79 4.28
CA TRP A 181 -10.21 6.36 5.46
C TRP A 181 -11.11 5.73 6.52
N SER A 182 -12.25 6.34 6.83
CA SER A 182 -13.21 5.77 7.78
C SER A 182 -13.71 4.40 7.33
N GLY A 183 -14.03 4.24 6.03
CA GLY A 183 -14.42 2.95 5.48
C GLY A 183 -13.29 1.91 5.53
N TYR A 184 -12.05 2.30 5.20
CA TYR A 184 -10.90 1.39 5.20
C TYR A 184 -10.59 0.87 6.61
N PHE A 185 -10.60 1.76 7.60
CA PHE A 185 -10.38 1.36 8.99
C PHE A 185 -11.51 0.47 9.48
N GLN A 186 -12.77 0.83 9.21
CA GLN A 186 -13.91 -0.01 9.59
C GLN A 186 -13.80 -1.42 8.99
N PHE A 187 -13.45 -1.53 7.71
CA PHE A 187 -13.25 -2.81 7.03
C PHE A 187 -12.12 -3.62 7.66
N CYS A 188 -10.95 -3.00 7.86
CA CYS A 188 -9.82 -3.66 8.50
C CYS A 188 -10.16 -4.13 9.92
N GLU A 189 -10.70 -3.26 10.77
CA GLU A 189 -11.04 -3.59 12.16
C GLU A 189 -12.08 -4.70 12.26
N HIS A 190 -13.02 -4.78 11.32
CA HIS A 190 -13.97 -5.89 11.26
C HIS A 190 -13.26 -7.25 11.06
N ILE A 191 -12.35 -7.33 10.09
CA ILE A 191 -11.63 -8.57 9.78
C ILE A 191 -10.61 -8.90 10.86
N LEU A 192 -9.89 -7.90 11.35
CA LEU A 192 -8.87 -8.07 12.38
C LEU A 192 -9.51 -8.50 13.71
N GLY A 193 -10.66 -7.90 14.08
CA GLY A 193 -11.43 -8.31 15.23
C GLY A 193 -11.89 -9.77 15.14
N ASP A 194 -12.38 -10.22 13.97
CA ASP A 194 -12.72 -11.64 13.78
C ASP A 194 -11.50 -12.56 13.97
N LEU A 195 -10.33 -12.22 13.42
CA LEU A 195 -9.10 -13.00 13.61
C LEU A 195 -8.58 -12.98 15.06
N GLU A 196 -8.75 -11.86 15.77
CA GLU A 196 -8.45 -11.76 17.20
C GLU A 196 -9.39 -12.63 18.04
N ASP A 197 -10.67 -12.70 17.68
CA ASP A 197 -11.65 -13.58 18.31
C ASP A 197 -11.29 -15.05 18.09
N GLN A 198 -10.90 -15.41 16.85
CA GLN A 198 -10.34 -16.73 16.53
C GLN A 198 -9.12 -17.05 17.39
N ALA A 199 -8.21 -16.09 17.58
CA ALA A 199 -7.02 -16.25 18.42
C ALA A 199 -7.38 -16.49 19.88
N ARG A 200 -8.34 -15.73 20.43
CA ARG A 200 -8.85 -15.92 21.80
C ARG A 200 -9.52 -17.27 22.00
N GLN A 201 -10.18 -17.79 20.97
CA GLN A 201 -10.82 -19.11 20.96
C GLN A 201 -9.84 -20.26 20.71
N GLY A 202 -8.60 -19.96 20.30
CA GLY A 202 -7.56 -20.95 20.05
C GLY A 202 -7.79 -21.80 18.79
N THR A 203 -8.56 -21.31 17.82
CA THR A 203 -8.79 -22.02 16.54
C THR A 203 -7.55 -22.02 15.66
N ASP A 204 -7.50 -22.87 14.65
CA ASP A 204 -6.34 -22.97 13.74
C ASP A 204 -6.03 -21.62 13.06
N ALA A 205 -7.08 -20.88 12.64
CA ALA A 205 -6.93 -19.56 12.05
C ALA A 205 -6.38 -18.54 13.06
N GLY A 206 -6.85 -18.60 14.31
CA GLY A 206 -6.37 -17.77 15.40
C GLY A 206 -4.92 -18.04 15.80
N GLN A 207 -4.53 -19.32 15.84
CA GLN A 207 -3.16 -19.74 16.09
C GLN A 207 -2.23 -19.29 14.95
N ALA A 208 -2.66 -19.45 13.70
CA ALA A 208 -1.92 -18.95 12.54
C ALA A 208 -1.75 -17.42 12.57
N TYR A 209 -2.80 -16.69 12.91
CA TYR A 209 -2.77 -15.22 13.03
C TYR A 209 -1.84 -14.73 14.13
N SER A 210 -1.83 -15.41 15.28
CA SER A 210 -0.94 -15.10 16.41
C SER A 210 0.52 -15.58 16.20
N GLY A 211 0.73 -16.40 15.18
CA GLY A 211 2.00 -17.04 14.86
C GLY A 211 3.06 -16.09 14.27
N SER A 212 4.26 -16.65 14.06
CA SER A 212 5.33 -15.96 13.34
C SER A 212 5.01 -15.90 11.85
N ALA A 213 5.31 -14.76 11.22
CA ALA A 213 5.24 -14.60 9.78
C ALA A 213 6.46 -15.18 9.02
N SER A 214 7.49 -15.67 9.72
CA SER A 214 8.76 -16.12 9.13
C SER A 214 9.40 -15.09 8.19
N TYR A 215 9.35 -13.81 8.58
CA TYR A 215 9.82 -12.74 7.72
C TYR A 215 11.35 -12.63 7.77
N GLY A 216 12.01 -12.84 6.63
CA GLY A 216 13.48 -12.93 6.57
C GLY A 216 14.25 -11.69 7.06
N ARG A 217 13.61 -10.51 7.13
CA ARG A 217 14.25 -9.29 7.68
C ARG A 217 13.97 -9.06 9.16
N ASP A 218 12.97 -9.75 9.73
CA ASP A 218 12.58 -9.63 11.13
C ASP A 218 11.90 -10.93 11.58
N SER A 219 12.66 -11.78 12.29
CA SER A 219 12.18 -13.07 12.78
C SER A 219 11.09 -12.94 13.85
N ASN A 220 10.91 -11.76 14.45
CA ASN A 220 9.88 -11.50 15.46
C ASN A 220 8.56 -11.04 14.85
N ALA A 221 8.52 -10.78 13.54
CA ALA A 221 7.32 -10.32 12.86
C ALA A 221 6.17 -11.32 13.01
N LYS A 222 5.02 -10.81 13.45
CA LYS A 222 3.75 -11.56 13.55
C LYS A 222 2.98 -11.49 12.25
N MET A 223 1.94 -12.31 12.11
CA MET A 223 1.15 -12.36 10.88
C MET A 223 0.32 -11.09 10.63
N ARG A 224 -0.05 -10.37 11.69
CA ARG A 224 -0.96 -9.21 11.64
C ARG A 224 -0.61 -8.17 10.56
N PRO A 225 0.62 -7.61 10.46
CA PRO A 225 0.95 -6.65 9.41
C PRO A 225 0.78 -7.21 7.99
N PHE A 226 1.12 -8.49 7.79
CA PHE A 226 0.99 -9.14 6.49
C PHE A 226 -0.48 -9.34 6.10
N VAL A 227 -1.36 -9.64 7.06
CA VAL A 227 -2.80 -9.66 6.80
C VAL A 227 -3.27 -8.28 6.35
N ILE A 228 -2.94 -7.21 7.09
CA ILE A 228 -3.37 -5.84 6.78
C ILE A 228 -2.96 -5.42 5.36
N GLU A 229 -1.71 -5.66 4.95
CA GLU A 229 -1.23 -5.34 3.60
C GLU A 229 -2.16 -5.90 2.50
N ARG A 230 -2.71 -7.10 2.73
CA ARG A 230 -3.56 -7.81 1.77
C ARG A 230 -5.03 -7.39 1.83
N LEU A 231 -5.44 -6.78 2.93
CA LEU A 231 -6.78 -6.24 3.10
C LEU A 231 -7.01 -5.00 2.25
N LEU A 232 -5.98 -4.20 1.96
CA LEU A 232 -6.13 -2.99 1.18
C LEU A 232 -6.73 -3.24 -0.21
N GLY A 233 -6.12 -4.14 -0.98
CA GLY A 233 -6.59 -4.48 -2.32
C GLY A 233 -8.02 -5.04 -2.30
N THR A 234 -8.35 -5.79 -1.26
CA THR A 234 -9.69 -6.35 -1.03
C THR A 234 -10.70 -5.24 -0.75
N TYR A 235 -10.36 -4.29 0.11
CA TYR A 235 -11.19 -3.13 0.42
C TYR A 235 -11.40 -2.24 -0.80
N LEU A 236 -10.40 -2.02 -1.65
CA LEU A 236 -10.56 -1.17 -2.83
C LEU A 236 -11.63 -1.69 -3.79
N VAL A 237 -11.73 -3.02 -3.95
CA VAL A 237 -12.80 -3.63 -4.75
C VAL A 237 -14.17 -3.37 -4.10
N GLU A 238 -14.31 -3.66 -2.82
CA GLU A 238 -15.56 -3.44 -2.08
C GLU A 238 -15.98 -1.97 -2.04
N ALA A 239 -15.02 -1.06 -1.82
CA ALA A 239 -15.23 0.37 -1.78
C ALA A 239 -15.77 0.90 -3.12
N SER A 240 -15.26 0.39 -4.24
CA SER A 240 -15.78 0.70 -5.57
C SER A 240 -17.24 0.26 -5.71
N ASP A 241 -17.59 -0.95 -5.27
CA ASP A 241 -18.96 -1.47 -5.30
C ASP A 241 -19.91 -0.67 -4.38
N LEU A 242 -19.38 -0.12 -3.27
CA LEU A 242 -20.08 0.81 -2.38
C LEU A 242 -20.13 2.25 -2.90
N GLY A 243 -19.65 2.51 -4.13
CA GLY A 243 -19.74 3.79 -4.80
C GLY A 243 -18.72 4.83 -4.34
N LEU A 244 -17.55 4.41 -3.86
CA LEU A 244 -16.40 5.31 -3.75
C LEU A 244 -15.76 5.48 -5.13
N LYS A 245 -15.34 6.70 -5.43
CA LYS A 245 -14.62 7.02 -6.66
C LYS A 245 -13.13 6.80 -6.44
N LEU A 246 -12.56 5.78 -7.05
CA LEU A 246 -11.17 5.41 -6.88
C LEU A 246 -10.36 5.75 -8.13
N ALA A 247 -9.20 6.38 -7.93
CA ALA A 247 -8.21 6.65 -8.96
C ALA A 247 -6.93 5.87 -8.66
N PHE A 248 -6.21 5.48 -9.71
CA PHE A 248 -5.03 4.63 -9.61
C PHE A 248 -3.95 5.07 -10.58
N HIS A 249 -2.69 4.96 -10.15
CA HIS A 249 -1.57 5.03 -11.07
C HIS A 249 -1.63 3.85 -12.05
N GLN A 250 -1.50 4.15 -13.35
CA GLN A 250 -1.43 3.15 -14.41
C GLN A 250 0.01 3.03 -14.91
N PRO A 251 0.72 1.94 -14.57
CA PRO A 251 2.11 1.79 -14.96
C PRO A 251 2.23 1.61 -16.47
N THR A 252 3.18 2.33 -17.06
CA THR A 252 3.51 2.29 -18.48
C THR A 252 4.62 1.28 -18.77
N LEU A 253 4.84 0.94 -20.03
CA LEU A 253 6.02 0.16 -20.44
C LEU A 253 7.31 0.80 -19.93
N ASP A 254 7.41 2.12 -20.02
CA ASP A 254 8.59 2.87 -19.57
C ASP A 254 8.85 2.66 -18.07
N ASP A 255 7.81 2.55 -17.24
CA ASP A 255 7.95 2.30 -15.80
C ASP A 255 8.51 0.90 -15.54
N PHE A 256 8.01 -0.11 -16.29
CA PHE A 256 8.54 -1.46 -16.23
C PHE A 256 9.99 -1.56 -16.71
N GLU A 257 10.33 -0.92 -17.82
CA GLU A 257 11.70 -0.92 -18.35
C GLU A 257 12.67 -0.20 -17.42
N TRP A 258 12.23 0.88 -16.76
CA TRP A 258 13.03 1.57 -15.76
C TRP A 258 13.32 0.67 -14.55
N LYS A 259 12.32 -0.03 -14.01
CA LYS A 259 12.51 -0.90 -12.83
C LYS A 259 13.29 -2.17 -13.12
N PHE A 260 13.03 -2.80 -14.27
CA PHE A 260 13.47 -4.18 -14.52
C PHE A 260 14.39 -4.33 -15.75
N GLY A 261 14.71 -3.23 -16.44
CA GLY A 261 15.42 -3.22 -17.71
C GLY A 261 14.54 -3.65 -18.88
N THR A 262 14.90 -3.24 -20.10
CA THR A 262 14.08 -3.41 -21.32
C THR A 262 13.51 -4.82 -21.53
N ARG A 263 14.34 -5.87 -21.39
CA ARG A 263 13.90 -7.25 -21.68
C ARG A 263 12.90 -7.80 -20.67
N LEU A 264 13.20 -7.66 -19.38
CA LEU A 264 12.34 -8.17 -18.32
C LEU A 264 11.13 -7.25 -18.10
N GLY A 265 11.34 -5.93 -18.20
CA GLY A 265 10.29 -4.92 -18.16
C GLY A 265 9.23 -5.15 -19.25
N GLY A 266 9.64 -5.31 -20.51
CA GLY A 266 8.71 -5.61 -21.61
C GLY A 266 7.92 -6.92 -21.39
N LEU A 267 8.56 -7.96 -20.85
CA LEU A 267 7.87 -9.21 -20.50
C LEU A 267 6.86 -9.01 -19.37
N LEU A 268 7.22 -8.29 -18.30
CA LEU A 268 6.34 -8.05 -17.16
C LEU A 268 5.16 -7.15 -17.54
N HIS A 269 5.38 -6.10 -18.33
CA HIS A 269 4.31 -5.25 -18.86
C HIS A 269 3.35 -6.07 -19.74
N HIS A 270 3.87 -6.95 -20.60
CA HIS A 270 3.02 -7.85 -21.40
C HIS A 270 2.21 -8.82 -20.52
N LEU A 271 2.81 -9.38 -19.48
CA LEU A 271 2.12 -10.25 -18.53
C LEU A 271 0.99 -9.51 -17.80
N LEU A 272 1.23 -8.28 -17.36
CA LEU A 272 0.18 -7.47 -16.74
C LEU A 272 -0.98 -7.25 -17.72
N GLY A 273 -0.69 -6.90 -18.98
CA GLY A 273 -1.69 -6.72 -20.03
C GLY A 273 -2.54 -7.97 -20.29
N LEU A 274 -1.94 -9.16 -20.37
CA LEU A 274 -2.70 -10.42 -20.53
C LEU A 274 -3.62 -10.69 -19.33
N LYS A 275 -3.17 -10.38 -18.11
CA LYS A 275 -3.98 -10.55 -16.91
C LYS A 275 -5.15 -9.56 -16.89
N ASP A 276 -4.90 -8.30 -17.23
CA ASP A 276 -5.94 -7.27 -17.28
C ASP A 276 -6.96 -7.55 -18.39
N GLU A 277 -6.52 -8.08 -19.54
CA GLU A 277 -7.41 -8.57 -20.60
C GLU A 277 -8.33 -9.68 -20.10
N PHE A 278 -7.79 -10.68 -19.41
CA PHE A 278 -8.60 -11.73 -18.78
C PHE A 278 -9.60 -11.14 -17.77
N LEU A 279 -9.18 -10.21 -16.92
CA LEU A 279 -10.06 -9.58 -15.94
C LEU A 279 -11.20 -8.77 -16.58
N ALA A 280 -10.94 -8.13 -17.71
CA ALA A 280 -11.94 -7.34 -18.43
C ALA A 280 -12.92 -8.19 -19.26
N THR A 281 -12.45 -9.31 -19.83
CA THR A 281 -13.19 -10.07 -20.85
C THR A 281 -13.62 -11.46 -20.40
N ASN A 282 -13.01 -11.98 -19.33
CA ASN A 282 -13.09 -13.37 -18.90
C ASN A 282 -12.63 -14.38 -19.99
N ASP A 283 -11.74 -13.97 -20.89
CA ASP A 283 -11.19 -14.84 -21.94
C ASP A 283 -10.17 -15.85 -21.39
N ALA A 284 -10.52 -17.13 -21.44
CA ALA A 284 -9.65 -18.22 -21.01
C ALA A 284 -8.32 -18.29 -21.79
N ALA A 285 -8.27 -17.81 -23.04
CA ALA A 285 -7.04 -17.80 -23.82
C ALA A 285 -6.01 -16.80 -23.25
N ALA A 286 -6.47 -15.61 -22.84
CA ALA A 286 -5.63 -14.62 -22.16
C ALA A 286 -5.09 -15.16 -20.83
N LEU A 287 -5.93 -15.87 -20.06
CA LEU A 287 -5.52 -16.52 -18.82
C LEU A 287 -4.46 -17.62 -19.05
N ASP A 288 -4.66 -18.50 -20.02
CA ASP A 288 -3.69 -19.57 -20.34
C ASP A 288 -2.36 -18.99 -20.82
N ALA A 289 -2.40 -17.97 -21.69
CA ALA A 289 -1.23 -17.26 -22.16
C ALA A 289 -0.44 -16.64 -20.99
N TRP A 290 -1.14 -15.96 -20.07
CA TRP A 290 -0.53 -15.39 -18.86
C TRP A 290 0.08 -16.47 -17.97
N GLN A 291 -0.64 -17.55 -17.66
CA GLN A 291 -0.17 -18.66 -16.83
C GLN A 291 1.08 -19.33 -17.40
N LYS A 292 1.11 -19.55 -18.72
CA LYS A 292 2.25 -20.14 -19.41
C LYS A 292 3.46 -19.22 -19.37
N ALA A 293 3.27 -17.93 -19.64
CA ALA A 293 4.35 -16.95 -19.72
C ALA A 293 4.95 -16.60 -18.34
N ARG A 294 4.15 -16.56 -17.26
CA ARG A 294 4.65 -16.27 -15.89
C ARG A 294 5.46 -17.42 -15.27
N ARG A 295 5.27 -18.66 -15.73
CA ARG A 295 5.80 -19.87 -15.09
C ARG A 295 7.31 -19.84 -14.80
N PRO A 296 8.19 -19.38 -15.72
CA PRO A 296 9.62 -19.31 -15.43
C PRO A 296 9.97 -18.29 -14.34
N LEU A 297 9.17 -17.22 -14.21
CA LEU A 297 9.40 -16.13 -13.26
C LEU A 297 8.97 -16.51 -11.85
N ILE A 298 7.81 -17.18 -11.70
CA ILE A 298 7.33 -17.63 -10.38
C ILE A 298 8.19 -18.74 -9.76
N LEU A 299 8.98 -19.45 -10.57
CA LEU A 299 9.99 -20.41 -10.10
C LEU A 299 11.29 -19.72 -9.63
N LYS A 300 11.49 -18.45 -10.01
CA LYS A 300 12.64 -17.63 -9.60
C LYS A 300 12.18 -16.23 -9.15
N PRO A 301 11.27 -16.14 -8.16
CA PRO A 301 10.56 -14.90 -7.89
C PRO A 301 11.46 -13.83 -7.25
N HIS A 302 12.58 -14.24 -6.64
CA HIS A 302 13.60 -13.35 -6.07
C HIS A 302 14.18 -12.35 -7.08
N LEU A 303 14.18 -12.67 -8.38
CA LEU A 303 14.61 -11.74 -9.43
C LEU A 303 13.74 -10.50 -9.47
N ILE A 304 12.44 -10.64 -9.22
CA ILE A 304 11.46 -9.55 -9.24
C ILE A 304 11.36 -8.90 -7.85
N TRP A 305 11.34 -9.70 -6.79
CA TRP A 305 11.16 -9.21 -5.41
C TRP A 305 12.19 -8.14 -5.03
N GLN A 306 13.45 -8.34 -5.43
CA GLN A 306 14.53 -7.40 -5.12
C GLN A 306 14.52 -6.13 -5.95
N MET A 307 13.77 -6.09 -7.06
CA MET A 307 13.62 -4.88 -7.88
C MET A 307 12.35 -4.12 -7.53
N ASP A 308 11.33 -4.81 -7.02
CA ASP A 308 10.11 -4.17 -6.53
C ASP A 308 10.28 -3.53 -5.14
N ASP A 309 11.02 -4.19 -4.25
CA ASP A 309 11.41 -3.65 -2.95
C ASP A 309 12.94 -3.67 -2.78
N PRO A 310 13.65 -2.76 -3.47
CA PRO A 310 15.09 -2.79 -3.52
C PRO A 310 15.71 -2.57 -2.15
N PRO A 311 16.81 -3.29 -1.85
CA PRO A 311 17.55 -3.05 -0.63
C PRO A 311 18.13 -1.63 -0.65
N GLY A 312 18.20 -1.01 0.53
CA GLY A 312 18.60 0.41 0.65
C GLY A 312 20.02 0.73 0.21
N TRP A 313 20.86 -0.27 -0.08
CA TRP A 313 22.21 -0.09 -0.62
C TRP A 313 22.24 -0.05 -2.15
N MET A 314 21.14 -0.38 -2.83
CA MET A 314 21.07 -0.29 -4.29
C MET A 314 21.15 1.20 -4.69
N PRO A 315 22.06 1.58 -5.60
CA PRO A 315 22.17 2.97 -6.05
C PRO A 315 20.83 3.44 -6.59
N ARG A 316 20.43 4.67 -6.25
CA ARG A 316 19.30 5.29 -6.95
C ARG A 316 19.69 5.33 -8.43
N GLY A 317 18.87 4.76 -9.31
CA GLY A 317 18.98 5.12 -10.72
C GLY A 317 18.97 6.65 -10.82
N THR A 318 19.69 7.22 -11.78
CA THR A 318 19.56 8.67 -12.04
C THR A 318 18.07 8.96 -12.17
N ALA A 319 17.54 9.77 -11.26
CA ALA A 319 16.13 10.15 -11.28
C ALA A 319 15.76 10.61 -12.70
N ARG A 320 14.56 10.23 -13.16
CA ARG A 320 13.99 10.82 -14.37
C ARG A 320 13.85 12.33 -14.20
#